data_AF-A0A2H0IXM0-F1
#
_entry.id   AF-A0A2H0IXM0-F1
#
_cell.length_a   1.000
_cell.length_b   1.000
_cell.length_c   1.000
_cell.angle_alpha   90.00
_cell.angle_beta   90.00
_cell.angle_gamma   90.00
#
_symmetry.space_group_name_H-M   'P 1'
#
loop_
_entity.id
_entity.type
_entity.pdbx_description
1 polymer ?
#
loop_
_entity_poly.entity_id
_entity_poly.type
_entity_poly.pdbx_seq_one_letter_code
_entity_poly.pdbx_strand_id
1 'polypeptide(L)'
;MLLVKHNRAPIRLRCVKRLQKPAVPWHKLIVCGERPQEQRTKANKDLMQAACLLDYLLGNDRNLLSEAWDDVTHRGPGWKQRIKKGWAGLNTHYPAQRFAQRFERAGL
;
A
#
# COMPACT_ATOMS: atom_id res chain seq x y z
N MET A 1 10.97 27.12 -15.03
CA MET A 1 9.83 26.36 -15.59
C MET A 1 9.97 24.91 -15.13
N LEU A 2 9.30 24.54 -14.02
CA LEU A 2 9.45 23.23 -13.37
C LEU A 2 8.78 22.13 -14.19
N LEU A 3 9.54 21.12 -14.58
CA LEU A 3 9.03 19.83 -15.06
C LEU A 3 9.43 18.76 -14.03
N VAL A 4 8.64 18.64 -12.96
CA VAL A 4 8.77 17.52 -12.01
C VAL A 4 8.15 16.29 -12.68
N LYS A 5 8.93 15.61 -13.53
CA LYS A 5 8.58 14.28 -14.04
C LYS A 5 8.74 13.27 -12.91
N HIS A 6 7.70 13.09 -12.09
CA HIS A 6 7.60 11.93 -11.20
C HIS A 6 6.66 10.88 -11.77
N ASN A 7 6.94 10.46 -13.01
CA ASN A 7 6.35 9.24 -13.55
C ASN A 7 7.21 8.05 -13.07
N ARG A 8 6.97 7.58 -11.84
CA ARG A 8 7.65 6.37 -11.33
C ARG A 8 7.16 5.18 -12.17
N ALA A 9 8.09 4.57 -12.90
CA ALA A 9 7.88 3.39 -13.74
C ALA A 9 7.08 2.26 -13.05
N PRO A 10 6.44 1.34 -13.80
CA PRO A 10 5.72 0.20 -13.22
C PRO A 10 6.61 -0.59 -12.26
N ILE A 11 6.02 -0.98 -11.12
CA ILE A 11 6.69 -1.67 -10.02
C ILE A 11 7.21 -3.02 -10.52
N ARG A 12 8.46 -3.08 -10.98
CA ARG A 12 9.09 -4.34 -11.41
C ARG A 12 9.32 -5.24 -10.18
N LEU A 13 8.72 -6.44 -10.22
CA LEU A 13 8.84 -7.73 -9.49
C LEU A 13 9.98 -8.02 -8.46
N ARG A 14 10.92 -7.12 -8.18
CA ARG A 14 12.11 -7.39 -7.35
C ARG A 14 11.81 -7.52 -5.84
N CYS A 15 10.58 -7.25 -5.39
CA CYS A 15 10.22 -7.10 -3.98
C CYS A 15 9.63 -8.33 -3.29
N VAL A 16 9.33 -9.41 -4.00
CA VAL A 16 8.60 -10.58 -3.44
C VAL A 16 9.49 -11.49 -2.58
N LYS A 17 10.84 -11.42 -2.71
CA LYS A 17 11.79 -12.39 -2.10
C LYS A 17 11.91 -12.35 -0.56
N ARG A 18 11.13 -11.56 0.19
CA ARG A 18 11.28 -11.43 1.65
C ARG A 18 9.93 -11.32 2.38
N LEU A 19 9.01 -12.21 2.05
CA LEU A 19 7.67 -12.31 2.65
C LEU A 19 7.67 -13.34 3.79
N GLN A 20 7.74 -12.87 5.04
CA GLN A 20 7.29 -13.65 6.20
C GLN A 20 5.79 -13.31 6.42
N LYS A 21 4.91 -14.32 6.47
CA LYS A 21 3.45 -14.14 6.73
C LYS A 21 3.21 -13.64 8.18
N PRO A 22 2.12 -12.91 8.49
CA PRO A 22 1.11 -12.28 7.64
C PRO A 22 1.19 -10.74 7.77
N ALA A 23 2.10 -10.08 7.05
CA ALA A 23 2.09 -8.61 6.93
C ALA A 23 1.52 -8.23 5.56
N VAL A 24 0.19 -8.31 5.46
CA VAL A 24 -0.58 -7.85 4.31
C VAL A 24 -0.28 -6.36 4.07
N PRO A 25 -0.36 -5.85 2.82
CA PRO A 25 -0.08 -4.45 2.46
C PRO A 25 -0.65 -3.41 3.43
N TRP A 26 -1.80 -3.69 4.06
CA TRP A 26 -2.43 -2.86 5.07
C TRP A 26 -1.50 -2.48 6.22
N HIS A 27 -0.71 -3.43 6.73
CA HIS A 27 0.24 -3.15 7.80
C HIS A 27 1.31 -2.13 7.36
N LYS A 28 1.78 -2.23 6.12
CA LYS A 28 2.75 -1.27 5.57
C LYS A 28 2.13 0.12 5.43
N LEU A 29 0.85 0.20 5.07
CA LEU A 29 0.13 1.47 5.02
C LEU A 29 -0.10 2.07 6.41
N ILE A 30 -0.40 1.23 7.42
CA ILE A 30 -0.53 1.66 8.83
C ILE A 30 0.78 2.28 9.30
N VAL A 31 1.88 1.53 9.18
CA VAL A 31 3.20 2.00 9.60
C VAL A 31 3.56 3.29 8.86
N CYS A 32 3.32 3.38 7.56
CA CYS A 32 3.53 4.61 6.80
C CYS A 32 2.70 5.78 7.34
N GLY A 33 1.43 5.55 7.70
CA GLY A 33 0.52 6.57 8.23
C GLY A 33 0.84 7.03 9.66
N GLU A 34 1.67 6.28 10.39
CA GLU A 34 2.19 6.65 11.71
C GLU A 34 3.51 7.41 11.66
N ARG A 35 4.30 7.23 10.60
CA ARG A 35 5.64 7.82 10.53
C ARG A 35 5.57 9.35 10.50
N PRO A 36 6.41 10.03 11.30
CA PRO A 36 6.52 11.47 11.26
C PRO A 36 7.38 11.90 10.06
N GLN A 37 7.41 13.21 9.82
CA GLN A 37 8.03 13.81 8.64
C GLN A 37 9.53 13.50 8.50
N GLU A 38 10.23 13.35 9.62
CA GLU A 38 11.67 13.05 9.67
C GLU A 38 11.97 11.65 9.14
N GLN A 39 10.97 10.77 9.11
CA GLN A 39 11.09 9.40 8.62
C GLN A 39 10.56 9.20 7.19
N ARG A 40 10.46 10.27 6.39
CA ARG A 40 10.01 10.24 4.97
C ARG A 40 10.67 9.14 4.14
N THR A 41 11.99 8.93 4.27
CA THR A 41 12.70 7.88 3.53
C THR A 41 12.20 6.48 3.89
N LYS A 42 11.87 6.24 5.17
CA LYS A 42 11.29 4.96 5.61
C LYS A 42 9.84 4.83 5.16
N ALA A 43 9.05 5.90 5.28
CA ALA A 43 7.67 5.93 4.80
C ALA A 43 7.59 5.60 3.29
N ASN A 44 8.48 6.16 2.47
CA ASN A 44 8.55 5.86 1.04
C ASN A 44 8.86 4.38 0.77
N LYS A 45 9.70 3.74 1.59
CA LYS A 45 9.99 2.30 1.49
C LYS A 45 8.78 1.46 1.89
N ASP A 46 8.04 1.86 2.92
CA ASP A 46 6.81 1.19 3.33
C ASP A 46 5.75 1.25 2.22
N LEU A 47 5.59 2.42 1.57
CA LEU A 47 4.69 2.57 0.42
C LEU A 47 5.10 1.70 -0.77
N MET A 48 6.40 1.62 -1.07
CA MET A 48 6.90 0.72 -2.13
C MET A 48 6.58 -0.75 -1.81
N GLN A 49 6.78 -1.18 -0.57
CA GLN A 49 6.44 -2.53 -0.14
C GLN A 49 4.93 -2.78 -0.20
N ALA A 50 4.11 -1.85 0.26
CA ALA A 50 2.65 -1.94 0.16
C ALA A 50 2.18 -2.06 -1.30
N ALA A 51 2.71 -1.21 -2.18
CA ALA A 51 2.37 -1.18 -3.59
C ALA A 51 2.70 -2.51 -4.28
N CYS A 52 3.89 -3.04 -4.00
CA CYS A 52 4.31 -4.36 -4.44
C CYS A 52 3.36 -5.49 -4.04
N LEU A 53 2.96 -5.50 -2.77
CA LEU A 53 2.11 -6.56 -2.24
C LEU A 53 0.68 -6.43 -2.77
N LEU A 54 0.14 -5.21 -2.86
CA LEU A 54 -1.18 -4.98 -3.47
C LEU A 54 -1.20 -5.40 -4.93
N ASP A 55 -0.16 -5.05 -5.69
CA ASP A 55 -0.07 -5.40 -7.11
C ASP A 55 -0.12 -6.92 -7.30
N TYR A 56 0.67 -7.64 -6.50
CA TYR A 56 0.69 -9.09 -6.51
C TYR A 56 -0.64 -9.71 -6.04
N LEU A 57 -1.14 -9.33 -4.86
CA LEU A 57 -2.32 -9.96 -4.27
C LEU A 57 -3.61 -9.70 -5.06
N LEU A 58 -3.77 -8.49 -5.63
CA LEU A 58 -4.92 -8.20 -6.49
C LEU A 58 -4.97 -9.09 -7.75
N GLY A 59 -3.81 -9.53 -8.23
CA GLY A 59 -3.67 -10.44 -9.37
C GLY A 59 -3.73 -11.93 -9.00
N ASN A 60 -3.31 -12.30 -7.78
CA ASN A 60 -2.99 -13.69 -7.45
C ASN A 60 -3.83 -14.26 -6.30
N ASP A 61 -4.17 -13.47 -5.27
CA ASP A 61 -4.85 -13.96 -4.07
C ASP A 61 -5.63 -12.83 -3.40
N ARG A 62 -6.85 -12.60 -3.89
CA ARG A 62 -7.75 -11.55 -3.41
C ARG A 62 -8.39 -11.90 -2.07
N ASN A 63 -8.59 -13.18 -1.79
CA ASN A 63 -9.19 -13.65 -0.54
C ASN A 63 -8.27 -13.29 0.63
N LEU A 64 -6.97 -13.57 0.51
CA LEU A 64 -5.98 -13.18 1.51
C LEU A 64 -5.95 -11.65 1.73
N LEU A 65 -6.13 -10.86 0.67
CA LEU A 65 -6.20 -9.42 0.78
C LEU A 65 -7.45 -8.95 1.54
N SER A 66 -8.60 -9.60 1.28
CA SER A 66 -9.89 -9.35 1.92
C SER A 66 -9.89 -9.73 3.40
N GLU A 67 -9.44 -10.93 3.75
CA GLU A 67 -9.39 -11.43 5.13
C GLU A 67 -8.57 -10.50 6.01
N ALA A 68 -7.42 -10.06 5.50
CA ALA A 68 -6.60 -9.13 6.23
C ALA A 68 -7.13 -7.69 6.23
N TRP A 69 -7.92 -7.29 5.22
CA TRP A 69 -8.66 -6.02 5.30
C TRP A 69 -9.69 -6.07 6.43
N ASP A 70 -10.39 -7.18 6.56
CA ASP A 70 -11.35 -7.41 7.63
C ASP A 70 -10.66 -7.36 9.01
N ASP A 71 -9.53 -8.06 9.20
CA ASP A 71 -8.76 -8.01 10.46
C ASP A 71 -8.35 -6.58 10.82
N VAL A 72 -7.79 -5.81 9.88
CA VAL A 72 -7.31 -4.46 10.21
C VAL A 72 -8.43 -3.47 10.48
N THR A 73 -9.60 -3.64 9.85
CA THR A 73 -10.73 -2.72 10.03
C THR A 73 -11.46 -2.98 11.35
N HIS A 74 -11.42 -4.21 11.88
CA HIS A 74 -11.99 -4.57 13.18
C HIS A 74 -11.19 -4.04 14.39
N ARG A 75 -9.91 -3.68 14.21
CA ARG A 75 -9.03 -3.17 15.29
C ARG A 75 -9.36 -1.75 15.79
N GLY A 76 -10.27 -1.05 15.12
CA GLY A 76 -10.83 0.23 15.60
C GLY A 76 -10.44 1.47 14.79
N PRO A 77 -10.97 2.65 15.18
CA PRO A 77 -10.94 3.87 14.35
C PRO A 77 -9.54 4.43 14.11
N GLY A 78 -8.63 4.30 15.08
CA GLY A 78 -7.24 4.75 14.91
C GLY A 78 -6.49 3.97 13.83
N TRP A 79 -6.78 2.68 13.66
CA TRP A 79 -6.17 1.87 12.60
C TRP A 79 -6.69 2.28 11.23
N LYS A 80 -8.01 2.47 11.11
CA LYS A 80 -8.65 2.98 9.88
C LYS A 80 -8.07 4.33 9.45
N GLN A 81 -7.82 5.24 10.39
CA GLN A 81 -7.25 6.55 10.07
C GLN A 81 -5.82 6.46 9.54
N ARG A 82 -4.97 5.60 10.13
CA ARG A 82 -3.58 5.39 9.68
C ARG A 82 -3.54 4.74 8.29
N ILE A 83 -4.38 3.73 8.06
CA ILE A 83 -4.56 3.13 6.74
C ILE A 83 -4.96 4.19 5.72
N LYS A 84 -5.96 5.03 6.04
CA LYS A 84 -6.42 6.10 5.13
C LYS A 84 -5.28 7.04 4.73
N LYS A 85 -4.44 7.45 5.70
CA LYS A 85 -3.24 8.26 5.43
C LYS A 85 -2.26 7.53 4.52
N GLY A 86 -1.94 6.26 4.84
CA GLY A 86 -1.05 5.44 4.02
C GLY A 86 -1.58 5.21 2.61
N TRP A 87 -2.88 4.94 2.46
CA TRP A 87 -3.57 4.74 1.17
C TRP A 87 -3.54 5.99 0.30
N ALA A 88 -3.78 7.17 0.88
CA ALA A 88 -3.63 8.43 0.16
C ALA A 88 -2.18 8.63 -0.34
N GLY A 89 -1.19 8.35 0.52
CA GLY A 89 0.22 8.37 0.14
C GLY A 89 0.50 7.39 -1.00
N LEU A 90 0.03 6.15 -0.89
CA LEU A 90 0.21 5.11 -1.91
C LEU A 90 -0.29 5.57 -3.28
N ASN A 91 -1.53 6.03 -3.37
CA ASN A 91 -2.13 6.48 -4.64
C ASN A 91 -1.46 7.73 -5.21
N THR A 92 -0.92 8.59 -4.34
CA THR A 92 -0.12 9.76 -4.77
C THR A 92 1.23 9.34 -5.35
N HIS A 93 1.89 8.34 -4.75
CA HIS A 93 3.22 7.89 -5.17
C HIS A 93 3.20 6.94 -6.37
N TYR A 94 2.10 6.20 -6.56
CA TYR A 94 1.93 5.17 -7.58
C TYR A 94 0.61 5.33 -8.35
N PRO A 95 0.38 6.50 -8.99
CA PRO A 95 -0.89 6.78 -9.66
C PRO A 95 -1.12 5.87 -10.88
N ALA A 96 -0.06 5.48 -11.58
CA ALA A 96 -0.13 4.62 -12.77
C ALA A 96 -0.67 3.21 -12.47
N GLN A 97 -0.53 2.76 -11.22
CA GLN A 97 -0.97 1.43 -10.78
C GLN A 97 -2.47 1.37 -10.52
N ARG A 98 -3.13 2.53 -10.39
CA ARG A 98 -4.59 2.67 -10.26
C ARG A 98 -5.16 1.78 -9.15
N PHE A 99 -4.47 1.72 -8.00
CA PHE A 99 -4.82 0.81 -6.90
C PHE A 99 -6.26 0.98 -6.41
N ALA A 100 -6.74 2.23 -6.24
CA ALA A 100 -8.14 2.50 -5.90
C ALA A 100 -9.14 1.79 -6.82
N GLN A 101 -8.98 1.94 -8.13
CA GLN A 101 -9.90 1.35 -9.11
C GLN A 101 -9.76 -0.17 -9.21
N ARG A 102 -8.54 -0.71 -9.06
CA ARG A 102 -8.33 -2.16 -9.02
C ARG A 102 -8.93 -2.79 -7.77
N PHE A 103 -8.89 -2.07 -6.66
CA PHE A 103 -9.47 -2.49 -5.39
C PHE A 103 -11.01 -2.52 -5.49
N GLU A 104 -11.62 -1.45 -5.98
CA GLU A 104 -13.07 -1.38 -6.24
C GLU A 104 -13.53 -2.50 -7.18
N ARG A 105 -12.80 -2.75 -8.28
CA ARG A 105 -13.11 -3.83 -9.23
C ARG A 105 -12.94 -5.23 -8.64
N ALA A 106 -12.12 -5.37 -7.61
CA ALA A 106 -11.97 -6.63 -6.90
C ALA A 106 -13.12 -6.92 -5.92
N GLY A 107 -14.03 -5.95 -5.71
CA GLY A 107 -15.14 -6.07 -4.77
C GLY A 107 -14.70 -5.95 -3.31
N LEU A 108 -13.57 -5.27 -3.07
CA LEU A 108 -12.98 -5.05 -1.74
C LEU A 108 -13.18 -3.61 -1.26
#